data_AF-A0A1I8A0X3-F1
#
_entry.id   AF-A0A1I8A0X3-F1
#
_cell.length_a   1.000
_cell.length_b   1.000
_cell.length_c   1.000
_cell.angle_alpha   90.00
_cell.angle_beta   90.00
_cell.angle_gamma   90.00
#
_symmetry.space_group_name_H-M   'P 1'
#
loop_
_entity.id
_entity.type
_entity.pdbx_description
1 polymer ?
#
loop_
_entity_poly.entity_id
_entity_poly.type
_entity_poly.pdbx_seq_one_letter_code
_entity_poly.pdbx_strand_id
1 'polypeptide(L)'
;MEISSLVMQGKFDQAERFYHYLLMPGSNGDENAMSSVDEDAEAPLWYAFKEMEHNEHPNQAAILHLFTGQMALVNVVALFADIGFYDQRRALYSLCDGIVNHVVDFATQLELSESVTDVITGCLFRMVQTISKLSVLFVEELPDGHIHSDCFAVLDTLIKFFVNPSNFLTVSGKVDMYGAIFQMLHTIRRLQSIVAQSIQDVDGANPNLTAIEMRTRLDNSAPLQKLIEQSGTYLVQCFNSDIASSVSSLKLIAVSCITELIHDDCDATENVIECLIRNGCIRFLLESLCTPDMMKPAQTEYVDKVVMYINSVLALFSRIAITPPGMQALTELGALSRLEKFPFWQQPSSDMLRKLLSPPDVAKPVLPSA
;
A
#
# COMPACT_ATOMS: atom_id res chain seq x y z
N MET A 1 -4.68 -24.06 25.87
CA MET A 1 -3.94 -23.09 26.71
C MET A 1 -3.10 -22.31 25.73
N GLU A 2 -3.47 -21.06 25.44
CA GLU A 2 -2.82 -20.28 24.38
C GLU A 2 -1.42 -19.85 24.84
N ILE A 3 -0.41 -19.94 23.97
CA ILE A 3 0.97 -19.52 24.24
C ILE A 3 1.01 -18.08 24.77
N SER A 4 0.14 -17.21 24.22
CA SER A 4 -0.11 -15.84 24.68
C SER A 4 -0.38 -15.75 26.18
N SER A 5 -1.17 -16.66 26.75
CA SER A 5 -1.48 -16.68 28.18
C SER A 5 -0.28 -17.07 29.05
N LEU A 6 0.65 -17.87 28.55
CA LEU A 6 1.85 -18.28 29.29
C LEU A 6 2.89 -17.14 29.29
N VAL A 7 3.03 -16.46 28.15
CA VAL A 7 3.88 -15.27 28.00
C VAL A 7 3.38 -14.14 28.91
N MET A 8 2.07 -13.86 28.91
CA MET A 8 1.45 -12.84 29.77
C MET A 8 1.57 -13.13 31.28
N GLN A 9 1.86 -14.39 31.66
CA GLN A 9 2.10 -14.80 33.04
C GLN A 9 3.59 -14.88 33.40
N GLY A 10 4.50 -14.47 32.51
CA GLY A 10 5.94 -14.52 32.73
C GLY A 10 6.52 -15.95 32.76
N LYS A 11 5.80 -16.93 32.20
CA LYS A 11 6.22 -18.35 32.19
C LYS A 11 6.89 -18.70 30.86
N PHE A 12 7.99 -18.03 30.57
CA PHE A 12 8.66 -18.09 29.26
C PHE A 12 9.17 -19.49 28.91
N ASP A 13 9.79 -20.22 29.84
CA ASP A 13 10.24 -21.61 29.62
C ASP A 13 9.09 -22.56 29.22
N GLN A 14 7.87 -22.29 29.70
CA GLN A 14 6.69 -23.10 29.38
C GLN A 14 6.10 -22.70 28.02
N ALA A 15 6.11 -21.41 27.69
CA ALA A 15 5.71 -20.91 26.38
C ALA A 15 6.64 -21.40 25.26
N GLU A 16 7.95 -21.39 25.50
CA GLU A 16 8.99 -21.88 24.59
C GLU A 16 8.84 -23.38 24.32
N ARG A 17 8.69 -24.20 25.36
CA ARG A 17 8.44 -25.64 25.21
C ARG A 17 7.16 -25.94 24.43
N PHE A 18 6.10 -25.14 24.65
CA PHE A 18 4.84 -25.30 23.95
C PHE A 18 4.95 -24.89 22.48
N TYR A 19 5.73 -23.85 22.18
CA TYR A 19 6.05 -23.44 20.81
C TYR A 19 6.85 -24.51 20.05
N HIS A 20 7.90 -25.08 20.66
CA HIS A 20 8.65 -26.18 20.07
C HIS A 20 7.79 -27.42 19.81
N TYR A 21 6.86 -27.72 20.73
CA TYR A 21 5.93 -28.83 20.57
C TYR A 21 4.98 -28.64 19.37
N LEU A 22 4.54 -27.41 19.09
CA LEU A 22 3.67 -27.10 17.94
C LEU A 22 4.40 -27.13 16.59
N LEU A 23 5.71 -26.91 16.58
CA LEU A 23 6.53 -26.91 15.37
C LEU A 23 7.02 -28.31 14.96
N MET A 24 6.94 -29.31 15.83
CA MET A 24 7.31 -30.68 15.47
C MET A 24 6.14 -31.37 14.77
N PRO A 25 6.20 -31.68 13.46
CA PRO A 25 5.20 -32.52 12.82
C PRO A 25 5.33 -33.91 13.44
N GLY A 26 4.21 -34.46 13.90
CA GLY A 26 4.21 -35.63 14.77
C GLY A 26 5.11 -36.77 14.28
N SER A 27 6.07 -37.16 15.11
CA SER A 27 6.67 -38.48 15.07
C SER A 27 7.02 -38.92 16.49
N ASN A 28 6.35 -39.99 16.92
CA ASN A 28 6.88 -40.84 17.96
C ASN A 28 8.28 -41.31 17.54
N GLY A 29 9.28 -41.08 18.38
CA GLY A 29 10.57 -41.78 18.37
C GLY A 29 11.54 -41.38 17.26
N ASP A 30 12.43 -40.43 17.55
CA ASP A 30 13.90 -40.63 17.50
C ASP A 30 14.61 -39.27 17.68
N GLU A 31 15.39 -39.17 18.76
CA GLU A 31 16.06 -37.94 19.23
C GLU A 31 17.24 -37.45 18.36
N ASN A 32 17.41 -37.93 17.13
CA ASN A 32 18.62 -37.68 16.33
C ASN A 32 18.43 -36.92 15.01
N ALA A 33 17.27 -36.31 14.77
CA ALA A 33 17.02 -35.56 13.53
C ALA A 33 17.30 -34.05 13.62
N MET A 34 18.02 -33.58 14.65
CA MET A 34 18.23 -32.15 14.93
C MET A 34 19.56 -31.61 14.38
N SER A 35 19.91 -31.90 13.12
CA SER A 35 21.16 -31.39 12.53
C SER A 35 21.04 -30.88 11.09
N SER A 36 19.84 -30.50 10.61
CA SER A 36 19.72 -29.97 9.25
C SER A 36 18.63 -28.91 9.03
N VAL A 37 18.17 -28.25 10.09
CA VAL A 37 17.47 -26.97 9.90
C VAL A 37 18.57 -25.93 9.65
N ASP A 38 18.64 -25.44 8.41
CA ASP A 38 19.53 -24.37 7.97
C ASP A 38 19.65 -23.27 9.05
N GLU A 39 20.88 -22.96 9.46
CA GLU A 39 21.17 -21.84 10.36
C GLU A 39 20.74 -20.49 9.76
N ASP A 40 20.45 -20.44 8.46
CA ASP A 40 19.93 -19.26 7.75
C ASP A 40 18.38 -19.17 7.75
N ALA A 41 17.68 -20.15 8.32
CA ALA A 41 16.24 -20.17 8.50
C ALA A 41 15.86 -19.97 9.97
N GLU A 42 16.43 -18.96 10.64
CA GLU A 42 15.99 -18.55 11.97
C GLU A 42 14.51 -18.08 11.86
N ALA A 43 13.60 -18.92 12.39
CA ALA A 43 12.18 -18.59 12.45
C ALA A 43 11.99 -17.25 13.20
N PRO A 44 11.00 -16.40 12.83
CA PRO A 44 10.76 -15.08 13.44
C PRO A 44 10.64 -15.08 14.97
N LEU A 45 10.33 -16.24 15.55
CA LEU A 45 10.16 -16.44 16.98
C LEU A 45 11.47 -16.77 17.73
N TRP A 46 12.56 -17.11 17.04
CA TRP A 46 13.87 -17.37 17.67
C TRP A 46 14.57 -16.07 18.10
N TYR A 47 14.48 -15.03 17.27
CA TYR A 47 14.88 -13.66 17.66
C TYR A 47 14.17 -13.17 18.93
N ALA A 48 12.96 -13.68 19.21
CA ALA A 48 12.13 -13.28 20.35
C ALA A 48 12.72 -13.67 21.72
N PHE A 49 13.59 -14.69 21.80
CA PHE A 49 14.16 -15.13 23.08
C PHE A 49 15.51 -14.47 23.39
N LYS A 50 16.29 -14.15 22.35
CA LYS A 50 17.67 -13.65 22.48
C LYS A 50 17.74 -12.19 22.96
N GLU A 51 16.75 -11.36 22.63
CA GLU A 51 16.68 -9.96 23.08
C GLU A 51 16.14 -9.78 24.51
N MET A 52 15.46 -10.79 25.07
CA MET A 52 14.92 -10.72 26.43
C MET A 52 15.99 -10.81 27.53
N GLU A 53 17.16 -11.36 27.24
CA GLU A 53 18.25 -11.44 28.23
C GLU A 53 18.95 -10.10 28.49
N HIS A 54 18.72 -9.07 27.66
CA HIS A 54 19.54 -7.84 27.66
C HIS A 54 18.77 -6.52 27.90
N ASN A 55 17.46 -6.54 28.15
CA ASN A 55 16.64 -5.30 28.23
C ASN A 55 16.19 -4.91 29.66
N GLU A 56 16.36 -3.62 30.01
CA GLU A 56 16.08 -3.04 31.34
C GLU A 56 14.57 -2.83 31.65
N HIS A 57 13.66 -3.09 30.69
CA HIS A 57 12.21 -2.92 30.83
C HIS A 57 11.40 -4.13 30.29
N PRO A 58 11.26 -5.22 31.09
CA PRO A 58 10.71 -6.49 30.61
C PRO A 58 9.24 -6.43 30.16
N ASN A 59 8.45 -5.48 30.67
CA ASN A 59 7.03 -5.33 30.31
C ASN A 59 6.84 -4.78 28.89
N GLN A 60 7.68 -3.83 28.46
CA GLN A 60 7.57 -3.23 27.13
C GLN A 60 8.05 -4.21 26.06
N ALA A 61 9.12 -4.96 26.34
CA ALA A 61 9.57 -6.06 25.49
C ALA A 61 8.48 -7.14 25.34
N ALA A 62 7.86 -7.60 26.44
CA ALA A 62 6.80 -8.61 26.38
C ALA A 62 5.57 -8.15 25.58
N ILE A 63 5.15 -6.88 25.75
CA ILE A 63 4.05 -6.27 24.99
C ILE A 63 4.40 -6.22 23.50
N LEU A 64 5.61 -5.81 23.16
CA LEU A 64 6.08 -5.75 21.79
C LEU A 64 6.17 -7.15 21.16
N HIS A 65 6.65 -8.15 21.89
CA HIS A 65 6.70 -9.54 21.45
C HIS A 65 5.31 -10.14 21.21
N LEU A 66 4.35 -9.88 22.11
CA LEU A 66 2.98 -10.34 21.92
C LEU A 66 2.38 -9.73 20.66
N PHE A 67 2.62 -8.43 20.45
CA PHE A 67 2.13 -7.72 19.28
C PHE A 67 2.75 -8.22 17.98
N THR A 68 4.07 -8.38 17.91
CA THR A 68 4.73 -8.92 16.71
C THR A 68 4.30 -10.35 16.42
N GLY A 69 4.07 -11.17 17.45
CA GLY A 69 3.47 -12.50 17.33
C GLY A 69 2.03 -12.47 16.78
N GLN A 70 1.19 -11.54 17.25
CA GLN A 70 -0.16 -11.32 16.72
C GLN A 70 -0.11 -10.86 15.26
N MET A 71 0.82 -9.97 14.91
CA MET A 71 1.01 -9.50 13.54
C MET A 71 1.49 -10.62 12.61
N ALA A 72 2.35 -11.53 13.08
CA ALA A 72 2.74 -12.71 12.33
C ALA A 72 1.53 -13.63 12.07
N LEU A 73 0.65 -13.83 13.05
CA LEU A 73 -0.58 -14.61 12.88
C LEU A 73 -1.54 -13.96 11.87
N VAL A 74 -1.77 -12.65 11.99
CA VAL A 74 -2.61 -11.89 11.05
C VAL A 74 -2.06 -11.97 9.63
N ASN A 75 -0.74 -11.90 9.48
CA ASN A 75 -0.06 -12.08 8.19
C ASN A 75 -0.32 -13.45 7.56
N VAL A 76 -0.29 -14.53 8.36
CA VAL A 76 -0.62 -15.88 7.89
C VAL A 76 -2.08 -15.94 7.47
N VAL A 77 -3.00 -15.41 8.30
CA VAL A 77 -4.42 -15.36 7.95
C VAL A 77 -4.65 -14.62 6.64
N ALA A 78 -4.01 -13.46 6.46
CA ALA A 78 -4.09 -12.67 5.24
C ALA A 78 -3.60 -13.45 4.00
N LEU A 79 -2.51 -14.22 4.13
CA LEU A 79 -1.94 -15.02 3.05
C LEU A 79 -2.86 -16.16 2.57
N PHE A 80 -3.68 -16.71 3.47
CA PHE A 80 -4.60 -17.82 3.17
C PHE A 80 -6.05 -17.38 3.01
N ALA A 81 -6.37 -16.09 3.16
CA ALA A 81 -7.74 -15.60 3.17
C ALA A 81 -8.45 -15.79 1.81
N ASP A 82 -7.72 -15.73 0.70
CA ASP A 82 -8.28 -15.90 -0.64
C ASP A 82 -8.51 -17.37 -1.04
N ILE A 83 -7.93 -18.33 -0.31
CA ILE A 83 -8.01 -19.78 -0.61
C ILE A 83 -9.29 -20.43 -0.05
N GLY A 84 -10.08 -19.71 0.74
CA GLY A 84 -11.39 -20.18 1.23
C GLY A 84 -11.32 -21.16 2.41
N PHE A 85 -10.17 -21.22 3.11
CA PHE A 85 -10.04 -21.95 4.38
C PHE A 85 -10.89 -21.34 5.50
N TYR A 86 -11.20 -20.05 5.38
CA TYR A 86 -11.99 -19.27 6.34
C TYR A 86 -13.14 -18.56 5.62
N ASP A 87 -14.14 -18.13 6.38
CA ASP A 87 -15.18 -17.25 5.87
C ASP A 87 -14.54 -15.94 5.36
N GLN A 88 -14.50 -15.79 4.04
CA GLN A 88 -13.86 -14.68 3.33
C GLN A 88 -14.46 -13.32 3.70
N ARG A 89 -15.76 -13.28 4.01
CA ARG A 89 -16.44 -12.04 4.41
C ARG A 89 -16.00 -11.63 5.80
N ARG A 90 -15.94 -12.58 6.74
CA ARG A 90 -15.40 -12.32 8.09
C ARG A 90 -13.94 -11.93 8.04
N ALA A 91 -13.13 -12.59 7.20
CA ALA A 91 -11.73 -12.24 7.03
C ALA A 91 -11.56 -10.79 6.55
N LEU A 92 -12.37 -10.35 5.56
CA LEU A 92 -12.37 -8.96 5.10
C LEU A 92 -12.66 -7.97 6.23
N TYR A 93 -13.75 -8.16 6.97
CA TYR A 93 -14.11 -7.26 8.07
C TYR A 93 -13.07 -7.26 9.19
N SER A 94 -12.56 -8.42 9.58
CA SER A 94 -11.52 -8.53 10.62
C SER A 94 -10.21 -7.87 10.21
N LEU A 95 -9.84 -7.93 8.93
CA LEU A 95 -8.63 -7.25 8.43
C LEU A 95 -8.83 -5.73 8.42
N CYS A 96 -9.98 -5.22 7.97
CA CYS A 96 -10.29 -3.79 8.02
C CYS A 96 -10.27 -3.27 9.45
N ASP A 97 -11.00 -3.93 10.35
CA ASP A 97 -11.08 -3.60 11.78
C ASP A 97 -9.71 -3.65 12.45
N GLY A 98 -8.92 -4.68 12.15
CA GLY A 98 -7.55 -4.84 12.65
C GLY A 98 -6.65 -3.66 12.29
N ILE A 99 -6.71 -3.14 11.06
CA ILE A 99 -5.93 -1.95 10.68
C ILE A 99 -6.46 -0.71 11.42
N VAL A 100 -7.77 -0.49 11.39
CA VAL A 100 -8.41 0.74 11.86
C VAL A 100 -8.31 0.92 13.37
N ASN A 101 -8.58 -0.14 14.15
CA ASN A 101 -8.77 -0.05 15.60
C ASN A 101 -7.62 -0.65 16.43
N HIS A 102 -6.67 -1.37 15.81
CA HIS A 102 -5.68 -2.14 16.56
C HIS A 102 -4.24 -1.85 16.15
N VAL A 103 -3.87 -2.13 14.90
CA VAL A 103 -2.45 -2.09 14.48
C VAL A 103 -1.89 -0.68 14.53
N VAL A 104 -2.62 0.30 13.98
CA VAL A 104 -2.14 1.70 13.92
C VAL A 104 -2.22 2.37 15.29
N ASP A 105 -3.28 2.15 16.05
CA ASP A 105 -3.42 2.69 17.41
C ASP A 105 -2.31 2.19 18.33
N PHE A 106 -1.94 0.91 18.21
CA PHE A 106 -0.84 0.35 18.97
C PHE A 106 0.52 0.87 18.51
N ALA A 107 0.75 0.93 17.19
CA ALA A 107 2.02 1.40 16.64
C ALA A 107 2.30 2.87 16.98
N THR A 108 1.27 3.71 17.08
CA THR A 108 1.42 5.13 17.44
C THR A 108 1.67 5.39 18.92
N GLN A 109 1.38 4.42 19.79
CA GLN A 109 1.55 4.54 21.25
C GLN A 109 2.93 4.10 21.73
N LEU A 110 3.75 3.49 20.87
CA LEU A 110 5.02 2.90 21.24
C LEU A 110 6.20 3.59 20.53
N GLU A 111 7.32 3.68 21.23
CA GLU A 111 8.62 3.96 20.63
C GLU A 111 9.13 2.68 19.96
N LEU A 112 8.87 2.55 18.66
CA LEU A 112 9.21 1.35 17.88
C LEU A 112 10.66 1.43 17.36
N SER A 113 11.38 0.30 17.40
CA SER A 113 12.65 0.17 16.69
C SER A 113 12.43 0.07 15.17
N GLU A 114 13.48 0.34 14.40
CA GLU A 114 13.41 0.32 12.92
C GLU A 114 12.91 -1.02 12.38
N SER A 115 13.43 -2.13 12.89
CA SER A 115 13.06 -3.49 12.47
C SER A 115 11.59 -3.81 12.73
N VAL A 116 11.06 -3.35 13.87
CA VAL A 116 9.66 -3.56 14.24
C VAL A 116 8.74 -2.74 13.36
N THR A 117 9.09 -1.49 13.09
CA THR A 117 8.34 -0.63 12.16
C THR A 117 8.26 -1.27 10.77
N ASP A 118 9.35 -1.86 10.27
CA ASP A 118 9.37 -2.54 8.97
C ASP A 118 8.45 -3.77 8.96
N VAL A 119 8.44 -4.56 10.05
CA VAL A 119 7.51 -5.69 10.19
C VAL A 119 6.05 -5.22 10.19
N ILE A 120 5.75 -4.12 10.88
CA ILE A 120 4.39 -3.57 10.97
C ILE A 120 3.93 -3.06 9.61
N THR A 121 4.74 -2.24 8.95
CA THR A 121 4.40 -1.64 7.64
C THR A 121 4.28 -2.70 6.55
N GLY A 122 5.18 -3.70 6.52
CA GLY A 122 5.07 -4.85 5.63
C GLY A 122 3.81 -5.70 5.89
N CYS A 123 3.41 -5.85 7.16
CA CYS A 123 2.16 -6.51 7.53
C CYS A 123 0.94 -5.71 7.04
N LEU A 124 0.90 -4.41 7.32
CA LEU A 124 -0.17 -3.51 6.86
C LEU A 124 -0.33 -3.57 5.34
N PHE A 125 0.77 -3.55 4.59
CA PHE A 125 0.73 -3.67 3.14
C PHE A 125 0.12 -5.01 2.68
N ARG A 126 0.50 -6.13 3.30
CA ARG A 126 -0.07 -7.45 2.98
C ARG A 126 -1.56 -7.54 3.34
N MET A 127 -1.96 -7.00 4.48
CA MET A 127 -3.37 -6.92 4.88
C MET A 127 -4.17 -6.14 3.84
N VAL A 128 -3.66 -4.99 3.39
CA VAL A 128 -4.27 -4.18 2.33
C VAL A 128 -4.38 -4.92 1.00
N GLN A 129 -3.34 -5.63 0.58
CA GLN A 129 -3.40 -6.45 -0.64
C GLN A 129 -4.51 -7.50 -0.54
N THR A 130 -4.69 -8.09 0.64
CA THR A 130 -5.71 -9.10 0.91
C THR A 130 -7.10 -8.48 0.94
N ILE A 131 -7.29 -7.36 1.63
CA ILE A 131 -8.51 -6.56 1.63
C ILE A 131 -8.90 -6.22 0.19
N SER A 132 -7.97 -5.71 -0.61
CA SER A 132 -8.20 -5.36 -2.01
C SER A 132 -8.72 -6.53 -2.85
N LYS A 133 -8.13 -7.72 -2.68
CA LYS A 133 -8.60 -8.94 -3.35
C LYS A 133 -10.00 -9.34 -2.89
N LEU A 134 -10.23 -9.37 -1.58
CA LEU A 134 -11.50 -9.83 -1.00
C LEU A 134 -12.65 -8.85 -1.29
N SER A 135 -12.41 -7.55 -1.24
CA SER A 135 -13.43 -6.52 -1.52
C SER A 135 -14.05 -6.67 -2.91
N VAL A 136 -13.29 -7.19 -3.88
CA VAL A 136 -13.77 -7.46 -5.23
C VAL A 136 -14.76 -8.64 -5.28
N LEU A 137 -14.65 -9.60 -4.37
CA LEU A 137 -15.54 -10.77 -4.32
C LEU A 137 -16.94 -10.41 -3.81
N PHE A 138 -17.06 -9.33 -3.05
CA PHE A 138 -18.30 -8.89 -2.41
C PHE A 138 -18.89 -7.63 -3.05
N VAL A 139 -18.54 -7.36 -4.30
CA VAL A 139 -19.03 -6.23 -5.09
C VAL A 139 -20.55 -6.25 -5.25
N GLU A 140 -21.17 -7.44 -5.27
CA GLU A 140 -22.63 -7.61 -5.37
C GLU A 140 -23.39 -7.02 -4.17
N GLU A 141 -22.71 -6.77 -3.05
CA GLU A 141 -23.31 -6.16 -1.85
C GLU A 141 -23.34 -4.62 -1.93
N LEU A 142 -22.77 -4.02 -2.98
CA LEU A 142 -22.78 -2.57 -3.17
C LEU A 142 -24.12 -2.07 -3.76
N PRO A 143 -24.60 -0.88 -3.36
CA PRO A 143 -23.97 0.10 -2.48
C PRO A 143 -24.33 -0.04 -0.99
N ASP A 144 -25.22 -0.97 -0.63
CA ASP A 144 -25.79 -1.06 0.73
C ASP A 144 -24.83 -1.73 1.74
N GLY A 145 -23.79 -2.41 1.27
CA GLY A 145 -22.77 -3.05 2.07
C GLY A 145 -21.74 -2.09 2.68
N HIS A 146 -21.29 -2.40 3.90
CA HIS A 146 -20.27 -1.63 4.64
C HIS A 146 -18.86 -1.65 4.04
N ILE A 147 -18.62 -2.48 3.02
CA ILE A 147 -17.28 -2.69 2.45
C ILE A 147 -16.67 -1.39 1.91
N HIS A 148 -17.49 -0.53 1.30
CA HIS A 148 -17.03 0.76 0.79
C HIS A 148 -16.59 1.70 1.94
N SER A 149 -17.37 1.78 3.02
CA SER A 149 -17.01 2.58 4.19
C SER A 149 -15.78 2.04 4.92
N ASP A 150 -15.64 0.71 5.00
CA ASP A 150 -14.52 0.07 5.68
C ASP A 150 -13.22 0.27 4.92
N CYS A 151 -13.24 0.11 3.58
CA CYS A 151 -12.08 0.41 2.73
C CYS A 151 -11.66 1.87 2.85
N PHE A 152 -12.62 2.79 2.94
CA PHE A 152 -12.32 4.21 3.14
C PHE A 152 -11.69 4.48 4.51
N ALA A 153 -12.23 3.90 5.59
CA ALA A 153 -11.66 4.01 6.93
C ALA A 153 -10.22 3.47 6.99
N VAL A 154 -9.94 2.35 6.32
CA VAL A 154 -8.58 1.81 6.18
C VAL A 154 -7.65 2.82 5.50
N LEU A 155 -8.06 3.42 4.36
CA LEU A 155 -7.24 4.42 3.67
C LEU A 155 -6.95 5.66 4.55
N ASP A 156 -7.96 6.19 5.23
CA ASP A 156 -7.83 7.33 6.14
C ASP A 156 -6.84 7.03 7.28
N THR A 157 -6.98 5.87 7.92
CA THR A 157 -6.08 5.42 8.98
C THR A 157 -4.63 5.24 8.48
N LEU A 158 -4.43 4.66 7.30
CA LEU A 158 -3.08 4.51 6.72
C LEU A 158 -2.43 5.85 6.41
N ILE A 159 -3.18 6.81 5.85
CA ILE A 159 -2.67 8.15 5.57
C ILE A 159 -2.30 8.85 6.87
N LYS A 160 -3.16 8.82 7.90
CA LYS A 160 -2.89 9.40 9.23
C LYS A 160 -1.64 8.80 9.86
N PHE A 161 -1.48 7.48 9.79
CA PHE A 161 -0.27 6.81 10.27
C PHE A 161 0.98 7.26 9.52
N PHE A 162 0.89 7.39 8.21
CA PHE A 162 2.02 7.75 7.34
C PHE A 162 2.49 9.20 7.51
N VAL A 163 1.56 10.16 7.64
CA VAL A 163 1.89 11.58 7.77
C VAL A 163 2.21 12.01 9.20
N ASN A 164 2.00 11.14 10.19
CA ASN A 164 2.24 11.48 11.58
C ASN A 164 3.75 11.72 11.83
N PRO A 165 4.16 12.93 12.22
CA PRO A 165 5.58 13.26 12.41
C PRO A 165 6.23 12.48 13.57
N SER A 166 5.43 11.91 14.49
CA SER A 166 5.93 11.09 15.58
C SER A 166 6.33 9.68 15.14
N ASN A 167 5.88 9.23 13.97
CA ASN A 167 6.20 7.91 13.47
C ASN A 167 7.48 7.96 12.65
N PHE A 168 8.52 7.28 13.15
CA PHE A 168 9.70 7.02 12.36
C PHE A 168 9.38 5.94 11.30
N LEU A 169 9.69 6.20 10.03
CA LEU A 169 9.54 5.24 8.94
C LEU A 169 10.87 5.09 8.20
N THR A 170 11.36 3.85 8.10
CA THR A 170 12.51 3.52 7.25
C THR A 170 12.15 3.69 5.77
N VAL A 171 13.15 3.58 4.89
CA VAL A 171 12.91 3.51 3.44
C VAL A 171 12.00 2.33 3.07
N SER A 172 12.19 1.16 3.70
CA SER A 172 11.35 -0.02 3.45
C SER A 172 9.92 0.24 3.89
N GLY A 173 9.74 0.72 5.13
CA GLY A 173 8.41 1.03 5.65
C GLY A 173 7.69 2.11 4.84
N LYS A 174 8.41 3.10 4.30
CA LYS A 174 7.82 4.09 3.37
C LYS A 174 7.35 3.43 2.06
N VAL A 175 8.14 2.52 1.49
CA VAL A 175 7.74 1.79 0.27
C VAL A 175 6.47 0.98 0.52
N ASP A 176 6.41 0.25 1.63
CA ASP A 176 5.24 -0.56 2.01
C ASP A 176 4.00 0.30 2.26
N MET A 177 4.16 1.43 2.97
CA MET A 177 3.05 2.35 3.23
C MET A 177 2.55 3.05 1.96
N TYR A 178 3.43 3.51 1.07
CA TYR A 178 3.01 4.05 -0.23
C TYR A 178 2.31 2.98 -1.07
N GLY A 179 2.81 1.74 -1.06
CA GLY A 179 2.18 0.61 -1.72
C GLY A 179 0.78 0.34 -1.18
N ALA A 180 0.60 0.39 0.14
CA ALA A 180 -0.68 0.20 0.81
C ALA A 180 -1.68 1.31 0.44
N ILE A 181 -1.27 2.58 0.53
CA ILE A 181 -2.10 3.73 0.16
C ILE A 181 -2.49 3.65 -1.32
N PHE A 182 -1.52 3.39 -2.20
CA PHE A 182 -1.74 3.23 -3.65
C PHE A 182 -2.76 2.12 -3.96
N GLN A 183 -2.60 0.94 -3.33
CA GLN A 183 -3.51 -0.19 -3.54
C GLN A 183 -4.93 0.12 -3.04
N MET A 184 -5.07 0.81 -1.91
CA MET A 184 -6.38 1.21 -1.39
C MET A 184 -7.06 2.25 -2.26
N LEU A 185 -6.33 3.25 -2.78
CA LEU A 185 -6.86 4.21 -3.76
C LEU A 185 -7.44 3.50 -4.99
N HIS A 186 -6.68 2.56 -5.57
CA HIS A 186 -7.17 1.74 -6.69
C HIS A 186 -8.39 0.89 -6.32
N THR A 187 -8.39 0.31 -5.13
CA THR A 187 -9.52 -0.51 -4.66
C THR A 187 -10.78 0.32 -4.55
N ILE A 188 -10.72 1.47 -3.89
CA ILE A 188 -11.87 2.37 -3.70
C ILE A 188 -12.39 2.85 -5.04
N ARG A 189 -11.52 3.32 -5.96
CA ARG A 189 -11.93 3.74 -7.30
C ARG A 189 -12.60 2.63 -8.10
N ARG A 190 -12.08 1.41 -8.00
CA ARG A 190 -12.70 0.25 -8.64
C ARG A 190 -14.10 0.00 -8.10
N LEU A 191 -14.28 0.04 -6.77
CA LEU A 191 -15.60 -0.12 -6.14
C LEU A 191 -16.56 1.00 -6.56
N GLN A 192 -16.09 2.26 -6.57
CA GLN A 192 -16.86 3.41 -7.04
C GLN A 192 -17.29 3.29 -8.50
N SER A 193 -16.38 2.84 -9.38
CA SER A 193 -16.68 2.64 -10.80
C SER A 193 -17.77 1.57 -11.02
N ILE A 194 -17.76 0.50 -10.24
CA ILE A 194 -18.78 -0.55 -10.32
C ILE A 194 -20.14 -0.03 -9.83
N VAL A 195 -20.16 0.74 -8.73
CA VAL A 195 -21.37 1.41 -8.25
C VAL A 195 -21.92 2.38 -9.31
N ALA A 196 -21.06 3.15 -9.98
CA ALA A 196 -21.49 4.07 -11.03
C ALA A 196 -22.12 3.33 -12.23
N GLN A 197 -21.59 2.16 -12.61
CA GLN A 197 -22.16 1.32 -13.67
C GLN A 197 -23.51 0.72 -13.28
N SER A 198 -23.65 0.20 -12.06
CA SER A 198 -24.91 -0.40 -11.61
C SER A 198 -26.06 0.61 -11.53
N ILE A 199 -25.75 1.89 -11.30
CA ILE A 199 -26.74 2.98 -11.29
C ILE A 199 -27.24 3.29 -12.71
N GLN A 200 -26.35 3.30 -13.71
CA GLN A 200 -26.73 3.57 -15.10
C GLN A 200 -27.65 2.50 -15.70
N ASP A 201 -27.58 1.26 -15.21
CA ASP A 201 -28.47 0.17 -15.63
C ASP A 201 -29.89 0.25 -15.04
N VAL A 202 -30.10 1.03 -13.98
CA VAL A 202 -31.40 1.20 -13.29
C VAL A 202 -32.19 2.42 -13.79
N ASP A 203 -31.55 3.30 -14.59
CA ASP A 203 -32.07 4.60 -15.05
C ASP A 203 -33.28 4.56 -16.01
N GLY A 204 -33.92 3.39 -16.17
CA GLY A 204 -35.17 3.21 -16.93
C GLY A 204 -36.46 3.53 -16.16
N ALA A 205 -36.41 3.76 -14.84
CA ALA A 205 -37.62 3.89 -14.01
C ALA A 205 -37.56 5.05 -12.99
N ASN A 206 -38.11 6.19 -13.38
CA ASN A 206 -38.66 7.26 -12.53
C ASN A 206 -37.69 8.38 -12.05
N PRO A 207 -37.73 9.60 -12.66
CA PRO A 207 -36.71 10.66 -12.51
C PRO A 207 -36.65 11.38 -11.15
N ASN A 208 -37.68 11.26 -10.30
CA ASN A 208 -37.73 11.97 -9.01
C ASN A 208 -37.19 11.14 -7.83
N LEU A 209 -37.18 9.80 -7.93
CA LEU A 209 -36.56 8.92 -6.93
C LEU A 209 -35.06 8.82 -7.17
N THR A 210 -34.66 8.75 -8.45
CA THR A 210 -33.28 8.79 -8.92
C THR A 210 -32.55 10.06 -8.50
N ALA A 211 -33.18 11.24 -8.47
CA ALA A 211 -32.50 12.46 -8.02
C ALA A 211 -32.13 12.43 -6.52
N ILE A 212 -32.93 11.76 -5.67
CA ILE A 212 -32.67 11.64 -4.23
C ILE A 212 -31.67 10.51 -3.97
N GLU A 213 -31.80 9.37 -4.66
CA GLU A 213 -30.86 8.25 -4.60
C GLU A 213 -29.49 8.59 -5.21
N MET A 214 -29.45 9.35 -6.31
CA MET A 214 -28.21 9.89 -6.85
C MET A 214 -27.58 10.88 -5.88
N ARG A 215 -28.35 11.71 -5.18
CA ARG A 215 -27.81 12.71 -4.25
C ARG A 215 -27.23 12.07 -2.98
N THR A 216 -27.88 11.06 -2.41
CA THR A 216 -27.32 10.28 -1.29
C THR A 216 -26.16 9.37 -1.71
N ARG A 217 -26.09 8.95 -2.99
CA ARG A 217 -24.98 8.12 -3.51
C ARG A 217 -23.81 8.95 -4.08
N LEU A 218 -24.02 10.18 -4.54
CA LEU A 218 -22.98 11.17 -4.86
C LEU A 218 -22.29 11.71 -3.60
N ASP A 219 -23.01 11.77 -2.46
CA ASP A 219 -22.37 11.97 -1.15
C ASP A 219 -21.37 10.83 -0.82
N ASN A 220 -21.47 9.65 -1.46
CA ASN A 220 -20.50 8.55 -1.31
C ASN A 220 -19.28 8.64 -2.25
N SER A 221 -19.25 9.55 -3.24
CA SER A 221 -18.01 9.96 -3.94
C SER A 221 -17.27 11.09 -3.22
N ALA A 222 -17.97 11.84 -2.35
CA ALA A 222 -17.39 12.90 -1.51
C ALA A 222 -16.38 12.46 -0.41
N PRO A 223 -16.27 11.18 0.06
CA PRO A 223 -15.33 10.82 1.11
C PRO A 223 -13.87 10.95 0.66
N LEU A 224 -13.55 10.47 -0.54
CA LEU A 224 -12.16 10.45 -1.03
C LEU A 224 -11.66 11.86 -1.35
N GLN A 225 -12.50 12.68 -1.98
CA GLN A 225 -12.20 14.10 -2.19
C GLN A 225 -11.96 14.81 -0.86
N LYS A 226 -12.85 14.64 0.13
CA LYS A 226 -12.71 15.26 1.45
C LYS A 226 -11.44 14.80 2.19
N LEU A 227 -11.08 13.53 2.04
CA LEU A 227 -9.83 12.99 2.59
C LEU A 227 -8.60 13.64 1.94
N ILE A 228 -8.63 13.81 0.62
CA ILE A 228 -7.56 14.49 -0.13
C ILE A 228 -7.47 15.96 0.26
N GLU A 229 -8.61 16.65 0.43
CA GLU A 229 -8.63 18.04 0.91
C GLU A 229 -8.01 18.18 2.31
N GLN A 230 -8.28 17.22 3.20
CA GLN A 230 -7.79 17.24 4.59
C GLN A 230 -6.31 16.84 4.72
N SER A 231 -5.89 15.80 4.00
CA SER A 231 -4.59 15.15 4.21
C SER A 231 -3.64 15.25 3.01
N GLY A 232 -4.12 15.67 1.84
CA GLY A 232 -3.35 15.70 0.60
C GLY A 232 -2.13 16.62 0.66
N THR A 233 -2.24 17.79 1.31
CA THR A 233 -1.09 18.69 1.46
C THR A 233 0.01 18.11 2.34
N TYR A 234 -0.34 17.37 3.40
CA TYR A 234 0.62 16.65 4.25
C TYR A 234 1.29 15.50 3.48
N LEU A 235 0.51 14.75 2.70
CA LEU A 235 1.05 13.71 1.82
C LEU A 235 2.06 14.30 0.82
N VAL A 236 1.76 15.45 0.20
CA VAL A 236 2.69 16.14 -0.72
C VAL A 236 4.02 16.49 -0.05
N GLN A 237 4.01 16.85 1.25
CA GLN A 237 5.26 17.11 1.98
C GLN A 237 6.13 15.85 2.10
N CYS A 238 5.52 14.70 2.41
CA CYS A 238 6.21 13.41 2.41
C CYS A 238 6.78 13.09 1.01
N PHE A 239 5.94 13.19 -0.02
CA PHE A 239 6.31 12.92 -1.41
C PHE A 239 7.47 13.78 -1.89
N ASN A 240 7.55 15.05 -1.50
CA ASN A 240 8.59 15.96 -1.99
C ASN A 240 10.01 15.42 -1.68
N SER A 241 10.21 14.91 -0.46
CA SER A 241 11.50 14.33 -0.07
C SER A 241 11.75 12.96 -0.74
N ASP A 242 10.71 12.15 -0.90
CA ASP A 242 10.83 10.77 -1.38
C ASP A 242 10.94 10.67 -2.91
N ILE A 243 10.30 11.60 -3.64
CA ILE A 243 10.48 11.78 -5.08
C ILE A 243 11.94 12.17 -5.39
N ALA A 244 12.58 12.93 -4.50
CA ALA A 244 13.99 13.29 -4.65
C ALA A 244 14.97 12.19 -4.22
N SER A 245 14.48 11.06 -3.72
CA SER A 245 15.32 9.99 -3.19
C SER A 245 16.26 9.37 -4.23
N SER A 246 17.43 8.92 -3.76
CA SER A 246 18.37 8.08 -4.50
C SER A 246 17.89 6.63 -4.64
N VAL A 247 16.94 6.20 -3.80
CA VAL A 247 16.39 4.84 -3.82
C VAL A 247 15.30 4.72 -4.89
N SER A 248 15.56 3.96 -5.94
CA SER A 248 14.69 3.87 -7.12
C SER A 248 13.29 3.33 -6.82
N SER A 249 13.16 2.35 -5.93
CA SER A 249 11.86 1.79 -5.53
C SER A 249 10.98 2.81 -4.82
N LEU A 250 11.57 3.54 -3.86
CA LEU A 250 10.88 4.62 -3.13
C LEU A 250 10.44 5.74 -4.07
N LYS A 251 11.34 6.18 -4.96
CA LYS A 251 11.03 7.19 -5.98
C LYS A 251 9.87 6.73 -6.89
N LEU A 252 9.91 5.49 -7.38
CA LEU A 252 8.88 4.95 -8.28
C LEU A 252 7.51 4.87 -7.60
N ILE A 253 7.43 4.29 -6.40
CA ILE A 253 6.15 4.13 -5.70
C ILE A 253 5.60 5.47 -5.22
N ALA A 254 6.46 6.41 -4.79
CA ALA A 254 6.07 7.77 -4.45
C ALA A 254 5.44 8.49 -5.65
N VAL A 255 6.07 8.44 -6.83
CA VAL A 255 5.52 9.04 -8.06
C VAL A 255 4.22 8.35 -8.48
N SER A 256 4.14 7.04 -8.39
CA SER A 256 2.92 6.30 -8.76
C SER A 256 1.76 6.64 -7.81
N CYS A 257 2.04 6.75 -6.51
CA CYS A 257 1.06 7.08 -5.49
C CYS A 257 0.57 8.53 -5.59
N ILE A 258 1.45 9.53 -5.78
CA ILE A 258 1.02 10.92 -6.02
C ILE A 258 0.23 11.03 -7.34
N THR A 259 0.62 10.28 -8.37
CA THR A 259 -0.10 10.25 -9.65
C THR A 259 -1.53 9.82 -9.39
N GLU A 260 -1.72 8.71 -8.70
CA GLU A 260 -3.06 8.25 -8.30
C GLU A 260 -3.76 9.26 -7.41
N LEU A 261 -3.13 9.84 -6.40
CA LEU A 261 -3.77 10.84 -5.53
C LEU A 261 -4.35 12.03 -6.31
N ILE A 262 -3.60 12.55 -7.29
CA ILE A 262 -4.03 13.71 -8.09
C ILE A 262 -5.23 13.38 -8.99
N HIS A 263 -5.48 12.11 -9.33
CA HIS A 263 -6.62 11.74 -10.17
C HIS A 263 -7.94 12.31 -9.65
N ASP A 264 -8.15 12.31 -8.33
CA ASP A 264 -9.39 12.85 -7.74
C ASP A 264 -9.25 14.33 -7.35
N ASP A 265 -8.04 14.90 -7.27
CA ASP A 265 -7.82 16.33 -6.99
C ASP A 265 -8.07 17.21 -8.23
N CYS A 266 -7.81 16.68 -9.43
CA CYS A 266 -8.02 17.36 -10.71
C CYS A 266 -9.46 17.84 -10.93
N ASP A 267 -10.44 17.08 -10.44
CA ASP A 267 -11.87 17.38 -10.61
C ASP A 267 -12.45 18.19 -9.43
N ALA A 268 -11.62 18.50 -8.43
CA ALA A 268 -12.03 18.96 -7.11
C ALA A 268 -11.46 20.34 -6.76
N THR A 269 -10.33 20.36 -6.04
CA THR A 269 -9.80 21.58 -5.41
C THR A 269 -8.48 22.06 -5.96
N GLU A 270 -7.79 21.21 -6.74
CA GLU A 270 -6.45 21.47 -7.28
C GLU A 270 -5.36 21.78 -6.21
N ASN A 271 -5.66 21.60 -4.92
CA ASN A 271 -4.80 21.94 -3.80
C ASN A 271 -3.50 21.11 -3.79
N VAL A 272 -3.60 19.83 -4.16
CA VAL A 272 -2.44 18.92 -4.22
C VAL A 272 -1.54 19.34 -5.39
N ILE A 273 -2.15 19.65 -6.54
CA ILE A 273 -1.44 20.12 -7.74
C ILE A 273 -0.69 21.43 -7.45
N GLU A 274 -1.37 22.43 -6.89
CA GLU A 274 -0.74 23.70 -6.51
C GLU A 274 0.43 23.50 -5.53
N CYS A 275 0.26 22.60 -4.55
CA CYS A 275 1.32 22.28 -3.60
C CYS A 275 2.55 21.64 -4.28
N LEU A 276 2.35 20.75 -5.25
CA LEU A 276 3.43 20.14 -6.04
C LEU A 276 4.17 21.16 -6.92
N ILE A 277 3.43 22.09 -7.53
CA ILE A 277 4.01 23.19 -8.30
C ILE A 277 4.88 24.05 -7.38
N ARG A 278 4.31 24.50 -6.25
CA ARG A 278 4.99 25.37 -5.27
C ARG A 278 6.25 24.72 -4.69
N ASN A 279 6.20 23.43 -4.42
CA ASN A 279 7.35 22.67 -3.88
C ASN A 279 8.41 22.35 -4.94
N GLY A 280 8.15 22.64 -6.22
CA GLY A 280 9.09 22.38 -7.31
C GLY A 280 9.21 20.92 -7.71
N CYS A 281 8.28 20.06 -7.30
CA CYS A 281 8.31 18.62 -7.60
C CYS A 281 8.24 18.36 -9.12
N ILE A 282 7.43 19.15 -9.84
CA ILE A 282 7.30 19.04 -11.30
C ILE A 282 8.64 19.31 -12.00
N ARG A 283 9.32 20.39 -11.60
CA ARG A 283 10.64 20.74 -12.13
C ARG A 283 11.64 19.61 -11.86
N PHE A 284 11.67 19.09 -10.64
CA PHE A 284 12.56 18.01 -10.27
C PHE A 284 12.32 16.74 -11.09
N LEU A 285 11.06 16.32 -11.26
CA LEU A 285 10.72 15.13 -12.05
C LEU A 285 11.12 15.28 -13.52
N LEU A 286 10.87 16.46 -14.09
CA LEU A 286 11.26 16.79 -15.46
C LEU A 286 12.79 16.76 -15.65
N GLU A 287 13.54 17.28 -14.68
CA GLU A 287 15.01 17.20 -14.66
C GLU A 287 15.51 15.76 -14.46
N SER A 288 14.85 14.98 -13.61
CA SER A 288 15.17 13.58 -13.36
C SER A 288 15.04 12.73 -14.62
N LEU A 289 14.03 12.98 -15.47
CA LEU A 289 13.91 12.32 -16.77
C LEU A 289 15.09 12.67 -17.70
N CYS A 290 15.64 13.87 -17.60
CA CYS A 290 16.75 14.33 -18.45
C CYS A 290 18.14 13.94 -17.93
N THR A 291 18.25 13.07 -16.93
CA THR A 291 19.54 12.68 -16.34
C THR A 291 20.27 11.63 -17.19
N PRO A 292 21.62 11.65 -17.24
CA PRO A 292 22.42 10.72 -18.05
C PRO A 292 22.22 9.24 -17.70
N ASP A 293 21.86 8.93 -16.46
CA ASP A 293 21.63 7.55 -16.03
C ASP A 293 20.32 6.98 -16.59
N MET A 294 19.30 7.83 -16.81
CA MET A 294 18.09 7.47 -17.58
C MET A 294 18.38 7.32 -19.09
N MET A 295 19.56 7.72 -19.55
CA MET A 295 19.97 7.70 -20.96
C MET A 295 20.86 6.51 -21.34
N LYS A 296 21.19 5.61 -20.40
CA LYS A 296 22.02 4.44 -20.69
C LYS A 296 21.16 3.19 -20.98
N PRO A 297 21.48 2.42 -22.04
CA PRO A 297 20.87 1.12 -22.25
C PRO A 297 21.40 0.17 -21.18
N ALA A 298 20.56 -0.14 -20.20
CA ALA A 298 20.92 -1.03 -19.09
C ALA A 298 20.18 -2.37 -19.20
N GLN A 299 20.60 -3.31 -18.35
CA GLN A 299 20.14 -4.70 -18.32
C GLN A 299 18.60 -4.81 -18.30
N THR A 300 18.06 -5.92 -18.79
CA THR A 300 16.61 -6.14 -18.98
C THR A 300 15.74 -5.82 -17.76
N GLU A 301 16.18 -6.13 -16.54
CA GLU A 301 15.44 -5.82 -15.30
C GLU A 301 15.46 -4.32 -14.94
N TYR A 302 16.54 -3.62 -15.32
CA TYR A 302 16.64 -2.16 -15.17
C TYR A 302 15.73 -1.44 -16.15
N VAL A 303 15.56 -1.99 -17.37
CA VAL A 303 14.65 -1.45 -18.38
C VAL A 303 13.21 -1.39 -17.87
N ASP A 304 12.74 -2.43 -17.19
CA ASP A 304 11.35 -2.49 -16.69
C ASP A 304 11.08 -1.43 -15.63
N LYS A 305 11.97 -1.28 -14.65
CA LYS A 305 11.84 -0.27 -13.59
C LYS A 305 11.90 1.16 -14.15
N VAL A 306 12.77 1.41 -15.13
CA VAL A 306 12.87 2.71 -15.81
C VAL A 306 11.62 3.02 -16.64
N VAL A 307 11.11 2.04 -17.40
CA VAL A 307 9.87 2.21 -18.18
C VAL A 307 8.68 2.50 -17.27
N MET A 308 8.55 1.77 -16.15
CA MET A 308 7.52 2.04 -15.15
C MET A 308 7.63 3.45 -14.59
N TYR A 309 8.85 3.89 -14.25
CA TYR A 309 9.08 5.25 -13.74
C TYR A 309 8.69 6.32 -14.77
N ILE A 310 9.13 6.17 -16.03
CA ILE A 310 8.76 7.09 -17.11
C ILE A 310 7.24 7.14 -17.28
N ASN A 311 6.57 5.98 -17.30
CA ASN A 311 5.12 5.91 -17.40
C ASN A 311 4.42 6.63 -16.25
N SER A 312 4.86 6.42 -15.01
CA SER A 312 4.28 7.12 -13.86
C SER A 312 4.47 8.63 -13.95
N VAL A 313 5.66 9.12 -14.36
CA VAL A 313 5.89 10.57 -14.54
C VAL A 313 5.07 11.16 -15.68
N LEU A 314 4.94 10.46 -16.80
CA LEU A 314 4.13 10.93 -17.93
C LEU A 314 2.64 10.92 -17.60
N ALA A 315 2.16 9.91 -16.87
CA ALA A 315 0.80 9.86 -16.36
C ALA A 315 0.52 11.04 -15.40
N LEU A 316 1.47 11.33 -14.51
CA LEU A 316 1.41 12.49 -13.62
C LEU A 316 1.30 13.80 -14.42
N PHE A 317 2.18 14.01 -15.39
CA PHE A 317 2.17 15.23 -16.21
C PHE A 317 0.91 15.36 -17.04
N SER A 318 0.37 14.25 -17.55
CA SER A 318 -0.90 14.25 -18.28
C SER A 318 -2.06 14.70 -17.39
N ARG A 319 -2.10 14.23 -16.12
CA ARG A 319 -3.10 14.64 -15.13
C ARG A 319 -2.91 16.09 -14.67
N ILE A 320 -1.67 16.56 -14.52
CA ILE A 320 -1.42 17.96 -14.18
C ILE A 320 -1.78 18.88 -15.35
N ALA A 321 -1.55 18.47 -16.59
CA ALA A 321 -1.82 19.29 -17.78
C ALA A 321 -3.31 19.55 -18.03
N ILE A 322 -4.23 18.77 -17.44
CA ILE A 322 -5.68 19.02 -17.60
C ILE A 322 -6.16 20.21 -16.75
N THR A 323 -5.42 20.62 -15.71
CA THR A 323 -5.80 21.76 -14.87
C THR A 323 -5.12 23.05 -15.35
N PRO A 324 -5.78 24.22 -15.25
CA PRO A 324 -5.18 25.51 -15.61
C PRO A 324 -3.84 25.80 -14.93
N PRO A 325 -3.68 25.67 -13.59
CA PRO A 325 -2.39 25.94 -12.94
C PRO A 325 -1.32 24.94 -13.36
N GLY A 326 -1.69 23.68 -13.57
CA GLY A 326 -0.76 22.63 -14.00
C GLY A 326 -0.24 22.83 -15.42
N MET A 327 -1.12 23.14 -16.37
CA MET A 327 -0.75 23.48 -17.74
C MET A 327 0.18 24.71 -17.80
N GLN A 328 -0.12 25.75 -17.02
CA GLN A 328 0.72 26.94 -16.94
C GLN A 328 2.13 26.57 -16.44
N ALA A 329 2.22 25.83 -15.32
CA ALA A 329 3.51 25.42 -14.76
C ALA A 329 4.35 24.57 -15.74
N LEU A 330 3.72 23.61 -16.43
CA LEU A 330 4.41 22.78 -17.43
C LEU A 330 4.91 23.60 -18.62
N THR A 331 4.15 24.61 -19.05
CA THR A 331 4.54 25.53 -20.12
C THR A 331 5.72 26.40 -19.71
N GLU A 332 5.68 26.98 -18.51
CA GLU A 332 6.76 27.81 -17.96
C GLU A 332 8.08 27.04 -17.81
N LEU A 333 8.00 25.75 -17.46
CA LEU A 333 9.16 24.86 -17.36
C LEU A 333 9.68 24.37 -18.73
N GLY A 334 8.97 24.67 -19.82
CA GLY A 334 9.28 24.18 -21.16
C GLY A 334 9.21 22.66 -21.24
N ALA A 335 8.24 22.03 -20.56
CA ALA A 335 8.14 20.58 -20.42
C ALA A 335 8.17 19.86 -21.77
N LEU A 336 7.38 20.32 -22.76
CA LEU A 336 7.37 19.76 -24.11
C LEU A 336 8.75 19.82 -24.78
N SER A 337 9.42 20.98 -24.75
CA SER A 337 10.75 21.16 -25.35
C SER A 337 11.84 20.32 -24.69
N ARG A 338 11.68 19.98 -23.39
CA ARG A 338 12.59 19.07 -22.67
C ARG A 338 12.27 17.61 -22.98
N LEU A 339 10.99 17.25 -22.97
CA LEU A 339 10.53 15.91 -23.32
C LEU A 339 10.88 15.55 -24.77
N GLU A 340 10.78 16.47 -25.73
CA GLU A 340 11.19 16.26 -27.13
C GLU A 340 12.67 15.85 -27.25
N LYS A 341 13.52 16.40 -26.39
CA LYS A 341 14.96 16.10 -26.36
C LYS A 341 15.29 14.82 -25.59
N PHE A 342 14.30 14.15 -25.03
CA PHE A 342 14.53 12.94 -24.27
C PHE A 342 15.04 11.84 -25.23
N PRO A 343 16.25 11.28 -25.01
CA PRO A 343 16.89 10.36 -25.97
C PRO A 343 16.06 9.12 -26.28
N PHE A 344 15.20 8.74 -25.32
CA PHE A 344 14.26 7.65 -25.46
C PHE A 344 13.34 7.78 -26.69
N TRP A 345 12.92 9.00 -27.06
CA TRP A 345 12.08 9.21 -28.25
C TRP A 345 12.87 9.22 -29.55
N GLN A 346 14.17 9.54 -29.48
CA GLN A 346 15.01 9.69 -30.67
C GLN A 346 15.50 8.35 -31.21
N GLN A 347 15.76 7.38 -30.33
CA GLN A 347 16.13 6.00 -30.69
C GLN A 347 15.51 4.98 -29.73
N PRO A 348 14.18 4.83 -29.71
CA PRO A 348 13.56 3.82 -28.87
C PRO A 348 13.96 2.42 -29.31
N SER A 349 14.35 1.55 -28.37
CA SER A 349 14.54 0.14 -28.69
C SER A 349 13.18 -0.53 -28.98
N SER A 350 13.17 -1.51 -29.89
CA SER A 350 11.98 -2.31 -30.24
C SER A 350 11.26 -2.86 -29.00
N ASP A 351 12.02 -3.39 -28.05
CA ASP A 351 11.47 -3.99 -26.82
C ASP A 351 10.87 -2.95 -25.88
N MET A 352 11.43 -1.74 -25.81
CA MET A 352 10.90 -0.66 -24.98
C MET A 352 9.65 -0.03 -25.58
N LEU A 353 9.61 0.20 -26.90
CA LEU A 353 8.39 0.64 -27.58
C LEU A 353 7.26 -0.36 -27.39
N ARG A 354 7.58 -1.66 -27.53
CA ARG A 354 6.62 -2.73 -27.27
C ARG A 354 6.09 -2.65 -25.85
N LYS A 355 6.93 -2.50 -24.83
CA LYS A 355 6.50 -2.45 -23.42
C LYS A 355 5.72 -1.18 -23.06
N LEU A 356 6.07 -0.02 -23.62
CA LEU A 356 5.32 1.23 -23.42
C LEU A 356 3.95 1.23 -24.07
N LEU A 357 3.85 0.64 -25.26
CA LEU A 357 2.61 0.59 -26.04
C LEU A 357 1.76 -0.64 -25.71
N SER A 358 2.30 -1.60 -24.96
CA SER A 358 1.52 -2.72 -24.45
C SER A 358 0.60 -2.20 -23.34
N PRO A 359 -0.71 -2.53 -23.36
CA PRO A 359 -1.54 -2.29 -22.20
C PRO A 359 -0.87 -2.94 -20.98
N PRO A 360 -0.92 -2.32 -19.79
CA PRO A 360 -0.43 -2.97 -18.58
C PRO A 360 -1.07 -4.34 -18.51
N ASP A 361 -0.27 -5.39 -18.33
CA ASP A 361 -0.81 -6.74 -18.16
C ASP A 361 -1.82 -6.69 -17.01
N VAL A 362 -3.10 -6.62 -17.36
CA VAL A 362 -4.18 -6.95 -16.45
C VAL A 362 -3.89 -8.40 -16.12
N ALA A 363 -3.35 -8.64 -14.93
CA ALA A 363 -3.08 -9.97 -14.43
C ALA A 363 -4.31 -10.83 -14.73
N LYS A 364 -4.21 -11.67 -15.76
CA LYS A 364 -5.23 -12.67 -16.01
C LYS A 364 -5.23 -13.50 -14.74
N PRO A 365 -6.40 -13.71 -14.09
CA PRO A 365 -6.46 -14.66 -13.00
C PRO A 365 -5.92 -15.98 -13.56
N VAL A 366 -4.82 -16.44 -12.98
CA VAL A 366 -4.32 -17.79 -13.20
C VAL A 366 -5.41 -18.69 -12.61
N LEU A 367 -6.38 -19.06 -13.44
CA LEU A 367 -7.27 -20.17 -13.15
C LEU A 367 -6.36 -21.39 -12.99
N PRO A 368 -6.33 -22.04 -11.81
CA PRO A 368 -5.62 -23.31 -11.69
C PRO A 368 -6.27 -24.28 -12.69
N SER A 369 -5.45 -24.83 -13.57
CA SER A 369 -5.83 -25.96 -14.41
C SER A 369 -6.31 -27.10 -13.52
N ALA A 370 -7.49 -27.62 -13.85
CA ALA A 370 -8.20 -28.71 -13.18
C ALA A 370 -7.37 -29.97 -12.98
#